data_AF-A0A8J5XI79-F1
#
_entry.id   AF-A0A8J5XI79-F1
#
_cell.length_a   1.000
_cell.length_b   1.000
_cell.length_c   1.000
_cell.angle_alpha   90.00
_cell.angle_beta   90.00
_cell.angle_gamma   90.00
#
_symmetry.space_group_name_H-M   'P 1'
#
loop_
_entity.id
_entity.type
_entity.pdbx_description
1 polymer ?
#
loop_
_entity_poly.entity_id
_entity_poly.type
_entity_poly.pdbx_seq_one_letter_code
_entity_poly.pdbx_strand_id
1 'polypeptide(L)'
;MYANKVVLANSARLSMLELRHLELDLYASNSRQVAFKGVLIAAIGWSGLIYTKKDYYQLADPYFAHAYPVVMMLIVGYSFLTVVQFNLIAMAAPGLALRGPDGSVHLAVEGMIIEYRAATRWFAQSVLSTLLGLVAYAWSGGEYRPLYAKLSLTALALAFSLLLYAQATHVARQFAPSAVYAGAFYPDEFGRGEGAAELLVGMERAGQPAQPAAAAVASASAETARGARRREPAAAPAGAPARRPRLRMGPLW
;
A
#
# COMPACT_ATOMS: atom_id res chain seq x y z
N MET A 1 25.37 4.40 -40.47
CA MET A 1 24.90 5.19 -39.30
C MET A 1 23.40 5.02 -38.97
N TYR A 2 22.52 4.63 -39.90
CA TYR A 2 21.09 4.42 -39.60
C TYR A 2 20.79 3.23 -38.68
N ALA A 3 21.57 2.15 -38.75
CA ALA A 3 21.38 0.96 -37.90
C ALA A 3 21.45 1.27 -36.40
N ASN A 4 22.39 2.13 -35.98
CA ASN A 4 22.53 2.50 -34.57
C ASN A 4 21.32 3.25 -34.03
N LYS A 5 20.63 4.06 -34.86
CA LYS A 5 19.41 4.78 -34.46
C LYS A 5 18.24 3.83 -34.19
N VAL A 6 18.09 2.80 -35.02
CA VAL A 6 17.03 1.80 -34.86
C VAL A 6 17.27 0.96 -33.61
N VAL A 7 18.51 0.57 -33.33
CA VAL A 7 18.86 -0.18 -32.12
C VAL A 7 18.58 0.67 -30.86
N LEU A 8 18.94 1.95 -30.87
CA LEU A 8 18.67 2.86 -29.74
C LEU A 8 17.16 3.07 -29.51
N ALA A 9 16.39 3.25 -30.59
CA ALA A 9 14.94 3.41 -30.48
C ALA A 9 14.29 2.13 -29.93
N ASN A 10 14.79 0.96 -30.34
CA ASN A 10 14.27 -0.31 -29.85
C ASN A 10 14.65 -0.55 -28.38
N SER A 11 15.89 -0.26 -27.98
CA SER A 11 16.31 -0.39 -26.57
C SER A 11 15.54 0.57 -25.65
N ALA A 12 15.25 1.80 -26.10
CA ALA A 12 14.42 2.75 -25.38
C ALA A 12 12.96 2.26 -25.24
N ARG A 13 12.39 1.63 -26.28
CA ARG A 13 11.04 1.05 -26.19
C ARG A 13 10.98 -0.11 -25.21
N LEU A 14 11.99 -0.98 -25.22
CA LEU A 14 12.08 -2.10 -24.30
C LEU A 14 12.21 -1.64 -22.84
N SER A 15 13.04 -0.63 -22.56
CA SER A 15 13.17 -0.11 -21.20
C SER A 15 11.89 0.56 -20.68
N MET A 16 11.13 1.23 -21.55
CA MET A 16 9.82 1.79 -21.18
C MET A 16 8.78 0.70 -20.88
N LEU A 17 8.78 -0.39 -21.65
CA LEU A 17 7.89 -1.53 -21.39
C LEU A 17 8.24 -2.20 -20.06
N GLU A 18 9.54 -2.43 -19.80
CA GLU A 18 10.02 -2.98 -18.54
C GLU A 18 9.61 -2.12 -17.34
N LEU A 19 9.74 -0.80 -17.45
CA LEU A 19 9.33 0.13 -16.41
C LEU A 19 7.82 0.06 -16.11
N ARG A 20 6.99 -0.08 -17.14
CA ARG A 20 5.52 -0.22 -16.97
C ARG A 20 5.14 -1.56 -16.34
N HIS A 21 5.86 -2.64 -16.65
CA HIS A 21 5.65 -3.92 -15.98
C HIS A 21 6.00 -3.83 -14.48
N LEU A 22 7.12 -3.18 -14.16
CA LEU A 22 7.52 -2.95 -12.76
C LEU A 22 6.49 -2.09 -12.02
N GLU A 23 5.98 -1.03 -12.66
CA GLU A 23 4.91 -0.21 -12.10
C GLU A 23 3.63 -1.02 -11.84
N LEU A 24 3.24 -1.87 -12.79
CA LEU A 24 2.07 -2.74 -12.66
C LEU A 24 2.21 -3.69 -11.47
N ASP A 25 3.36 -4.35 -11.33
CA ASP A 25 3.64 -5.26 -10.23
C ASP A 25 3.66 -4.54 -8.87
N LEU A 26 4.19 -3.31 -8.82
CA LEU A 26 4.22 -2.50 -7.61
C LEU A 26 2.79 -2.21 -7.10
N TYR A 27 1.90 -1.74 -7.98
CA TYR A 27 0.52 -1.45 -7.61
C TYR A 27 -0.28 -2.73 -7.29
N ALA A 28 -0.05 -3.83 -7.99
CA ALA A 28 -0.70 -5.11 -7.70
C ALA A 28 -0.29 -5.62 -6.31
N SER A 29 1.01 -5.55 -5.98
CA SER A 29 1.54 -5.91 -4.66
C SER A 29 0.96 -5.01 -3.57
N ASN A 30 0.95 -3.69 -3.78
CA ASN A 30 0.39 -2.74 -2.83
C ASN A 30 -1.11 -2.95 -2.61
N SER A 31 -1.88 -3.21 -3.67
CA SER A 31 -3.32 -3.51 -3.61
C SER A 31 -3.61 -4.72 -2.71
N ARG A 32 -2.79 -5.78 -2.80
CA ARG A 32 -2.92 -6.95 -1.90
C ARG A 32 -2.66 -6.59 -0.44
N GLN A 33 -1.66 -5.75 -0.17
CA GLN A 33 -1.37 -5.30 1.19
C GLN A 33 -2.50 -4.44 1.77
N VAL A 34 -3.07 -3.53 0.96
CA VAL A 34 -4.21 -2.71 1.38
C VAL A 34 -5.45 -3.57 1.60
N ALA A 35 -5.71 -4.55 0.73
CA ALA A 35 -6.79 -5.52 0.93
C ALA A 35 -6.62 -6.28 2.26
N PHE A 36 -5.42 -6.77 2.58
CA PHE A 36 -5.16 -7.44 3.86
C PHE A 36 -5.44 -6.53 5.07
N LYS A 37 -5.01 -5.26 5.02
CA LYS A 37 -5.34 -4.27 6.06
C LYS A 37 -6.85 -4.05 6.18
N GLY A 38 -7.57 -4.01 5.06
CA GLY A 38 -9.03 -3.94 5.04
C GLY A 38 -9.69 -5.14 5.74
N VAL A 39 -9.21 -6.36 5.50
CA VAL A 39 -9.69 -7.56 6.20
C VAL A 39 -9.48 -7.46 7.72
N LEU A 40 -8.33 -6.94 8.17
CA LEU A 40 -8.08 -6.74 9.60
C LEU A 40 -9.06 -5.76 10.23
N ILE A 41 -9.36 -4.64 9.56
CA ILE A 41 -10.35 -3.67 10.04
C ILE A 41 -11.75 -4.30 10.10
N ALA A 42 -12.13 -5.07 9.08
CA ALA A 42 -13.40 -5.80 9.07
C ALA A 42 -13.50 -6.79 10.26
N ALA A 43 -12.42 -7.54 10.53
CA ALA A 43 -12.36 -8.48 11.64
C ALA A 43 -12.47 -7.78 13.00
N ILE A 44 -11.85 -6.61 13.16
CA ILE A 44 -11.98 -5.79 14.37
C ILE A 44 -13.43 -5.31 14.52
N GLY A 45 -14.06 -4.81 13.45
CA GLY A 45 -15.47 -4.37 13.49
C GLY A 45 -16.42 -5.52 13.85
N TRP A 46 -16.23 -6.69 13.23
CA TRP A 46 -17.04 -7.88 13.51
C TRP A 46 -16.84 -8.42 14.93
N SER A 47 -15.60 -8.49 15.41
CA SER A 47 -15.33 -8.90 16.79
C SER A 47 -15.92 -7.91 17.80
N GLY A 48 -15.84 -6.60 17.52
CA GLY A 48 -16.49 -5.57 18.33
C GLY A 48 -18.00 -5.79 18.45
N LEU A 49 -18.66 -6.21 17.38
CA LEU A 49 -20.09 -6.54 17.40
C LEU A 49 -20.40 -7.76 18.27
N ILE A 50 -19.63 -8.84 18.13
CA ILE A 50 -19.85 -10.11 18.88
C ILE A 50 -19.58 -9.95 20.37
N TYR A 51 -18.50 -9.27 20.74
CA TYR A 51 -18.07 -9.19 22.14
C TYR A 51 -18.85 -8.14 22.96
N THR A 52 -19.60 -7.25 22.32
CA THR A 52 -20.42 -6.27 23.04
C THR A 52 -21.72 -6.91 23.51
N LYS A 53 -21.77 -7.31 24.79
CA LYS A 53 -22.94 -7.93 25.41
C LYS A 53 -24.17 -7.02 25.38
N LYS A 54 -25.36 -7.61 25.27
CA LYS A 54 -26.64 -6.87 25.27
C LYS A 54 -26.85 -6.02 26.53
N ASP A 55 -26.33 -6.46 27.67
CA ASP A 55 -26.43 -5.75 28.94
C ASP A 55 -25.77 -4.36 28.89
N TYR A 56 -24.82 -4.18 27.97
CA TYR A 56 -24.15 -2.90 27.76
C TYR A 56 -25.09 -1.79 27.26
N TYR A 57 -26.15 -2.15 26.54
CA TYR A 57 -27.06 -1.19 25.92
C TYR A 57 -28.27 -0.84 26.79
N GLN A 58 -28.54 -1.57 27.87
CA GLN A 58 -29.76 -1.42 28.65
C GLN A 58 -29.82 -0.07 29.39
N LEU A 59 -28.66 0.49 29.72
CA LEU A 59 -28.52 1.76 30.45
C LEU A 59 -28.00 2.89 29.54
N ALA A 60 -27.87 2.62 28.25
CA ALA A 60 -27.46 3.60 27.27
C ALA A 60 -28.69 4.36 26.76
N ASP A 61 -28.47 5.61 26.33
CA ASP A 61 -29.48 6.33 25.55
C ASP A 61 -29.82 5.50 24.28
N PRO A 62 -31.11 5.23 23.99
CA PRO A 62 -31.55 4.44 22.85
C PRO A 62 -30.93 4.87 21.52
N TYR A 63 -30.65 6.18 21.34
CA TYR A 63 -30.00 6.66 20.12
C TYR A 63 -28.61 6.04 19.93
N PHE A 64 -27.77 6.02 20.97
CA PHE A 64 -26.41 5.47 20.90
C PHE A 64 -26.41 3.93 20.91
N ALA A 65 -27.40 3.32 21.56
CA ALA A 65 -27.59 1.86 21.55
C ALA A 65 -27.83 1.31 20.14
N HIS A 66 -28.60 2.03 19.31
CA HIS A 66 -28.82 1.65 17.91
C HIS A 66 -27.73 2.15 16.96
N ALA A 67 -27.13 3.31 17.23
CA ALA A 67 -26.08 3.85 16.37
C ALA A 67 -24.83 2.96 16.33
N TYR A 68 -24.41 2.39 17.46
CA TYR A 68 -23.20 1.57 17.53
C TYR A 68 -23.22 0.33 16.61
N PRO A 69 -24.23 -0.57 16.66
CA PRO A 69 -24.26 -1.72 15.76
C PRO A 69 -24.38 -1.32 14.28
N VAL A 70 -25.09 -0.22 13.97
CA VAL A 70 -25.17 0.31 12.60
C VAL A 70 -23.78 0.74 12.11
N VAL A 71 -23.03 1.49 12.92
CA VAL A 71 -21.66 1.92 12.57
C VAL A 71 -20.73 0.71 12.45
N MET A 72 -20.86 -0.31 13.30
CA MET A 72 -20.08 -1.56 13.17
C MET A 72 -20.37 -2.29 11.85
N MET A 73 -21.63 -2.35 11.42
CA MET A 73 -21.99 -2.93 10.12
C MET A 73 -21.46 -2.10 8.96
N LEU A 74 -21.44 -0.76 9.07
CA LEU A 74 -20.81 0.10 8.07
C LEU A 74 -19.30 -0.13 7.98
N ILE A 75 -18.60 -0.30 9.11
CA ILE A 75 -17.16 -0.63 9.12
C ILE A 75 -16.90 -1.91 8.35
N VAL A 76 -17.66 -2.97 8.64
CA VAL A 76 -17.52 -4.26 7.95
C VAL A 76 -17.87 -4.12 6.46
N GLY A 77 -18.95 -3.42 6.13
CA GLY A 77 -19.40 -3.21 4.74
C GLY A 77 -18.36 -2.46 3.90
N TYR A 78 -17.88 -1.31 4.36
CA TYR A 78 -16.86 -0.53 3.64
C TYR A 78 -15.52 -1.27 3.53
N SER A 79 -15.14 -2.01 4.58
CA SER A 79 -13.92 -2.82 4.55
C SER A 79 -14.04 -3.96 3.56
N PHE A 80 -15.19 -4.63 3.48
CA PHE A 80 -15.42 -5.69 2.50
C PHE A 80 -15.44 -5.16 1.06
N LEU A 81 -16.12 -4.04 0.82
CA LEU A 81 -16.08 -3.36 -0.49
C LEU A 81 -14.64 -3.03 -0.90
N THR A 82 -13.83 -2.53 0.05
CA THR A 82 -12.42 -2.23 -0.19
C THR A 82 -11.63 -3.49 -0.61
N VAL A 83 -11.81 -4.60 0.11
CA VAL A 83 -11.14 -5.87 -0.19
C VAL A 83 -11.52 -6.39 -1.56
N VAL A 84 -12.82 -6.37 -1.90
CA VAL A 84 -13.31 -6.79 -3.21
C VAL A 84 -12.71 -5.92 -4.32
N GLN A 85 -12.74 -4.60 -4.16
CA GLN A 85 -12.21 -3.68 -5.17
C GLN A 85 -10.71 -3.88 -5.39
N PHE A 86 -9.90 -3.91 -4.34
CA PHE A 86 -8.45 -4.10 -4.50
C PHE A 86 -8.08 -5.49 -5.03
N ASN A 87 -8.85 -6.54 -4.70
CA ASN A 87 -8.65 -7.86 -5.29
C ASN A 87 -9.02 -7.89 -6.78
N LEU A 88 -10.12 -7.25 -7.16
CA LEU A 88 -10.52 -7.13 -8.57
C LEU A 88 -9.46 -6.39 -9.38
N ILE A 89 -8.94 -5.26 -8.86
CA ILE A 89 -7.86 -4.49 -9.49
C ILE A 89 -6.60 -5.36 -9.66
N ALA A 90 -6.20 -6.07 -8.58
CA ALA A 90 -4.99 -6.91 -8.59
C ALA A 90 -5.09 -8.13 -9.53
N MET A 91 -6.29 -8.58 -9.89
CA MET A 91 -6.52 -9.68 -10.83
C MET A 91 -6.75 -9.19 -12.27
N ALA A 92 -7.52 -8.11 -12.44
CA ALA A 92 -7.91 -7.60 -13.76
C ALA A 92 -6.75 -6.90 -14.47
N ALA A 93 -5.94 -6.11 -13.76
CA ALA A 93 -4.87 -5.33 -14.39
C ALA A 93 -3.79 -6.21 -15.06
N PRO A 94 -3.24 -7.26 -14.41
CA PRO A 94 -2.31 -8.17 -15.08
C PRO A 94 -2.97 -8.98 -16.22
N GLY A 95 -4.25 -9.32 -16.06
CA GLY A 95 -5.00 -10.07 -17.07
C GLY A 95 -5.16 -9.29 -18.39
N LEU A 96 -5.37 -7.98 -18.30
CA LEU A 96 -5.44 -7.09 -19.46
C LEU A 96 -4.06 -6.87 -20.10
N ALA A 97 -3.01 -6.74 -19.28
CA ALA A 97 -1.64 -6.54 -19.76
C ALA A 97 -1.09 -7.75 -20.56
N LEU A 98 -1.49 -8.97 -20.20
CA LEU A 98 -1.00 -10.20 -20.86
C LEU A 98 -1.77 -10.58 -22.12
N ARG A 99 -3.03 -10.15 -22.26
CA ARG A 99 -3.94 -10.59 -23.35
C ARG A 99 -4.26 -9.50 -24.36
N GLY A 100 -3.91 -8.26 -24.07
CA GLY A 100 -4.23 -7.14 -24.95
C GLY A 100 -3.25 -6.99 -26.13
N PRO A 101 -3.66 -6.25 -27.19
CA PRO A 101 -2.77 -5.89 -28.29
C PRO A 101 -1.61 -5.01 -27.81
N ASP A 102 -0.60 -4.79 -28.66
CA ASP A 102 0.53 -3.90 -28.36
C ASP A 102 0.03 -2.51 -27.91
N GLY A 103 0.54 -2.04 -26.76
CA GLY A 103 0.08 -0.80 -26.10
C GLY A 103 -0.96 -0.99 -25.00
N SER A 104 -1.57 -2.17 -24.88
CA SER A 104 -2.55 -2.50 -23.81
C SER A 104 -2.00 -2.37 -22.40
N VAL A 105 -0.70 -2.63 -22.20
CA VAL A 105 -0.02 -2.44 -20.91
C VAL A 105 -0.14 -1.00 -20.41
N HIS A 106 -0.10 0.00 -21.31
CA HIS A 106 -0.24 1.40 -20.94
C HIS A 106 -1.63 1.69 -20.36
N LEU A 107 -2.66 1.26 -21.10
CA LEU A 107 -4.06 1.45 -20.74
C LEU A 107 -4.39 0.71 -19.43
N ALA A 108 -3.80 -0.48 -19.24
CA ALA A 108 -3.95 -1.24 -18.01
C ALA A 108 -3.38 -0.50 -16.79
N VAL A 109 -2.20 0.11 -16.92
CA VAL A 109 -1.58 0.90 -15.84
C VAL A 109 -2.39 2.15 -15.53
N GLU A 110 -2.83 2.90 -16.55
CA GLU A 110 -3.65 4.11 -16.34
C GLU A 110 -5.00 3.80 -15.70
N GLY A 111 -5.69 2.78 -16.21
CA GLY A 111 -6.95 2.31 -15.63
C GLY A 111 -6.79 1.87 -14.18
N MET A 112 -5.69 1.16 -13.88
CA MET A 112 -5.38 0.75 -12.51
C MET A 112 -5.13 1.95 -11.59
N ILE A 113 -4.44 3.01 -12.02
CA ILE A 113 -4.21 4.20 -11.20
C ILE A 113 -5.54 4.90 -10.85
N ILE A 114 -6.45 5.01 -11.82
CA ILE A 114 -7.76 5.64 -11.63
C ILE A 114 -8.59 4.83 -10.62
N GLU A 115 -8.69 3.52 -10.82
CA GLU A 115 -9.44 2.64 -9.93
C GLU A 115 -8.81 2.53 -8.54
N TYR A 116 -7.47 2.52 -8.45
CA TYR A 116 -6.74 2.53 -7.19
C TYR A 116 -7.07 3.77 -6.35
N ARG A 117 -7.16 4.95 -6.98
CA ARG A 117 -7.58 6.19 -6.29
C ARG A 117 -9.03 6.10 -5.81
N ALA A 118 -9.92 5.50 -6.59
CA ALA A 118 -11.30 5.27 -6.18
C ALA A 118 -11.39 4.28 -5.00
N ALA A 119 -10.71 3.14 -5.08
CA ALA A 119 -10.63 2.14 -4.01
C ALA A 119 -10.02 2.69 -2.71
N THR A 120 -9.02 3.56 -2.82
CA THR A 120 -8.41 4.22 -1.66
C THR A 120 -9.40 5.12 -0.91
N ARG A 121 -10.38 5.73 -1.59
CA ARG A 121 -11.44 6.49 -0.91
C ARG A 121 -12.33 5.60 -0.07
N TRP A 122 -12.69 4.41 -0.55
CA TRP A 122 -13.47 3.44 0.23
C TRP A 122 -12.70 2.94 1.47
N PHE A 123 -11.39 2.70 1.32
CA PHE A 123 -10.53 2.39 2.46
C PHE A 123 -10.48 3.54 3.49
N ALA A 124 -10.35 4.79 3.03
CA ALA A 124 -10.38 5.94 3.92
C ALA A 124 -11.71 6.05 4.68
N GLN A 125 -12.84 5.78 4.01
CA GLN A 125 -14.15 5.74 4.67
C GLN A 125 -14.25 4.63 5.72
N SER A 126 -13.67 3.45 5.49
CA SER A 126 -13.66 2.39 6.50
C SER A 126 -12.85 2.79 7.75
N VAL A 127 -11.70 3.43 7.57
CA VAL A 127 -10.90 3.97 8.69
C VAL A 127 -11.66 5.04 9.45
N LEU A 128 -12.30 6.00 8.77
CA LEU A 128 -13.12 7.03 9.42
C LEU A 128 -14.31 6.43 10.18
N SER A 129 -15.00 5.46 9.58
CA SER A 129 -16.10 4.75 10.25
C SER A 129 -15.62 3.99 11.49
N THR A 130 -14.37 3.51 11.51
CA THR A 130 -13.77 2.86 12.70
C THR A 130 -13.60 3.84 13.86
N LEU A 131 -13.14 5.06 13.56
CA LEU A 131 -13.04 6.14 14.55
C LEU A 131 -14.41 6.58 15.05
N LEU A 132 -15.41 6.66 14.15
CA LEU A 132 -16.79 6.92 14.53
C LEU A 132 -17.35 5.80 15.43
N GLY A 133 -17.01 4.54 15.14
CA GLY A 133 -17.37 3.38 15.95
C GLY A 133 -16.80 3.45 17.37
N LEU A 134 -15.55 3.94 17.52
CA LEU A 134 -14.95 4.20 18.84
C LEU A 134 -15.69 5.29 19.61
N VAL A 135 -16.12 6.36 18.94
CA VAL A 135 -16.96 7.39 19.54
C VAL A 135 -18.30 6.81 19.98
N ALA A 136 -19.01 6.11 19.10
CA ALA A 136 -20.27 5.45 19.43
C ALA A 136 -20.12 4.45 20.60
N TYR A 137 -18.99 3.73 20.66
CA TYR A 137 -18.65 2.85 21.77
C TYR A 137 -18.42 3.60 23.10
N ALA A 138 -17.75 4.76 23.05
CA ALA A 138 -17.51 5.57 24.24
C ALA A 138 -18.82 6.05 24.88
N TRP A 139 -19.79 6.44 24.04
CA TRP A 139 -21.09 6.97 24.48
C TRP A 139 -22.13 5.90 24.81
N SER A 140 -22.02 4.69 24.25
CA SER A 140 -22.94 3.58 24.57
C SER A 140 -22.73 2.97 25.95
N GLY A 141 -21.65 3.31 26.68
CA GLY A 141 -21.33 2.72 27.99
C GLY A 141 -22.17 3.15 29.19
N GLY A 142 -23.32 3.80 28.99
CA GLY A 142 -24.24 4.21 30.04
C GLY A 142 -23.59 5.04 31.16
N GLU A 143 -24.14 4.95 32.37
CA GLU A 143 -23.68 5.67 33.58
C GLU A 143 -22.42 5.05 34.20
N TYR A 144 -22.06 3.82 33.85
CA TYR A 144 -20.90 3.11 34.43
C TYR A 144 -19.55 3.74 34.06
N ARG A 145 -19.50 4.53 32.98
CA ARG A 145 -18.30 5.27 32.60
C ARG A 145 -18.39 6.72 33.03
N PRO A 146 -17.41 7.22 33.79
CA PRO A 146 -17.40 8.62 34.17
C PRO A 146 -17.24 9.51 32.94
N LEU A 147 -17.80 10.73 33.00
CA LEU A 147 -17.86 11.65 31.86
C LEU A 147 -16.48 11.97 31.26
N TYR A 148 -15.45 12.09 32.11
CA TYR A 148 -14.09 12.38 31.65
C TYR A 148 -13.53 11.29 30.72
N ALA A 149 -13.91 10.02 30.91
CA ALA A 149 -13.47 8.92 30.06
C ALA A 149 -14.16 8.95 28.69
N LYS A 150 -15.43 9.38 28.65
CA LYS A 150 -16.16 9.59 27.38
C LYS A 150 -15.52 10.72 26.59
N LEU A 151 -15.29 11.86 27.26
CA LEU A 151 -14.67 13.03 26.65
C LEU A 151 -13.24 12.76 26.17
N SER A 152 -12.42 12.08 26.98
CA SER A 152 -11.04 11.75 26.59
C SER A 152 -10.98 10.82 25.38
N LEU A 153 -11.86 9.81 25.30
CA LEU A 153 -11.96 8.94 24.12
C LEU A 153 -12.42 9.70 22.87
N THR A 154 -13.39 10.61 22.99
CA THR A 154 -13.80 11.45 21.85
C THR A 154 -12.72 12.41 21.39
N ALA A 155 -12.01 13.04 22.33
CA ALA A 155 -10.91 13.95 22.03
C ALA A 155 -9.76 13.19 21.35
N LEU A 156 -9.46 11.97 21.82
CA LEU A 156 -8.46 11.10 21.20
C LEU A 156 -8.86 10.69 19.78
N ALA A 157 -10.11 10.27 19.58
CA ALA A 157 -10.63 9.90 18.25
C ALA A 157 -10.61 11.10 17.28
N LEU A 158 -10.95 12.30 17.76
CA LEU A 158 -10.89 13.52 16.97
C LEU A 158 -9.45 13.93 16.64
N ALA A 159 -8.53 13.85 17.61
CA ALA A 159 -7.11 14.10 17.38
C ALA A 159 -6.52 13.13 16.34
N PHE A 160 -6.82 11.83 16.44
CA PHE A 160 -6.41 10.86 15.43
C PHE A 160 -7.01 11.15 14.05
N SER A 161 -8.28 11.55 13.99
CA SER A 161 -8.94 11.93 12.73
C SER A 161 -8.23 13.13 12.07
N LEU A 162 -7.91 14.16 12.86
CA LEU A 162 -7.18 15.34 12.38
C LEU A 162 -5.76 15.00 11.95
N LEU A 163 -5.05 14.16 12.68
CA LEU A 163 -3.71 13.69 12.31
C LEU A 163 -3.74 12.90 11.00
N LEU A 164 -4.70 11.99 10.84
CA LEU A 164 -4.86 11.24 9.59
C LEU A 164 -5.16 12.17 8.41
N TYR A 165 -6.05 13.15 8.60
CA TYR A 165 -6.36 14.14 7.58
C TYR A 165 -5.15 15.02 7.24
N ALA A 166 -4.42 15.50 8.25
CA ALA A 166 -3.21 16.29 8.06
C ALA A 166 -2.12 15.49 7.31
N GLN A 167 -1.91 14.22 7.68
CA GLN A 167 -0.94 13.35 7.00
C GLN A 167 -1.38 13.03 5.57
N ALA A 168 -2.66 12.73 5.34
CA ALA A 168 -3.20 12.47 4.01
C ALA A 168 -3.05 13.69 3.10
N THR A 169 -3.35 14.89 3.60
CA THR A 169 -3.17 16.14 2.83
C THR A 169 -1.71 16.52 2.64
N HIS A 170 -0.85 16.28 3.63
CA HIS A 170 0.58 16.49 3.52
C HIS A 170 1.19 15.61 2.42
N VAL A 171 0.89 14.30 2.44
CA VAL A 171 1.30 13.37 1.38
C VAL A 171 0.69 13.78 0.04
N ALA A 172 -0.61 14.09 -0.01
CA ALA A 172 -1.25 14.50 -1.26
C ALA A 172 -0.64 15.78 -1.85
N ARG A 173 -0.15 16.73 -1.03
CA ARG A 173 0.53 17.94 -1.48
C ARG A 173 1.96 17.68 -1.94
N GLN A 174 2.70 16.81 -1.25
CA GLN A 174 4.07 16.47 -1.63
C GLN A 174 4.13 15.69 -2.94
N PHE A 175 3.16 14.81 -3.17
CA PHE A 175 3.06 13.99 -4.38
C PHE A 175 2.02 14.50 -5.38
N ALA A 176 1.44 15.68 -5.15
CA ALA A 176 0.65 16.36 -6.17
C ALA A 176 1.62 16.64 -7.32
N PRO A 177 1.39 16.07 -8.52
CA PRO A 177 2.27 16.33 -9.64
C PRO A 177 2.19 17.84 -9.93
N SER A 178 3.25 18.57 -9.60
CA SER A 178 3.54 19.77 -10.37
C SER A 178 3.61 19.28 -11.82
N ALA A 179 2.79 19.87 -12.69
CA ALA A 179 2.41 19.36 -14.01
C ALA A 179 3.57 19.23 -15.03
N VAL A 180 4.82 19.09 -14.58
CA VAL A 180 6.01 19.38 -15.38
C VAL A 180 6.80 18.13 -15.79
N TYR A 181 6.74 16.97 -15.10
CA TYR A 181 7.65 15.86 -15.43
C TYR A 181 7.10 14.44 -15.24
N ALA A 182 5.88 14.17 -15.73
CA ALA A 182 5.43 12.79 -15.91
C ALA A 182 5.34 12.46 -17.40
N GLY A 183 6.50 12.45 -18.08
CA GLY A 183 6.78 11.65 -19.27
C GLY A 183 5.68 11.48 -20.34
N ALA A 184 4.86 12.50 -20.60
CA ALA A 184 3.95 12.52 -21.73
C ALA A 184 4.77 12.69 -23.01
N PHE A 185 5.45 11.62 -23.41
CA PHE A 185 6.03 11.50 -24.73
C PHE A 185 4.87 11.22 -25.68
N TYR A 186 4.25 12.29 -26.17
CA TYR A 186 3.27 12.20 -27.24
C TYR A 186 3.97 11.62 -28.48
N PRO A 187 3.63 10.39 -28.91
CA PRO A 187 4.26 9.80 -30.09
C PRO A 187 3.91 10.56 -31.38
N ASP A 188 2.86 11.37 -31.37
CA ASP A 188 2.38 12.13 -32.54
C ASP A 188 3.28 13.32 -32.90
N GLU A 189 4.13 13.80 -31.97
CA GLU A 189 5.08 14.88 -32.26
C GLU A 189 6.38 14.38 -32.93
N PHE A 190 6.66 13.08 -32.90
CA PHE A 190 7.81 12.50 -33.60
C PHE A 190 7.63 12.48 -35.14
N GLY A 191 6.47 12.87 -35.66
CA GLY A 191 6.23 13.09 -37.09
C GLY A 191 6.82 14.41 -37.62
N ARG A 192 7.15 15.38 -36.75
CA ARG A 192 7.89 16.61 -37.12
C ARG A 192 9.29 16.52 -36.55
N GLY A 193 10.29 16.40 -37.42
CA GLY A 193 11.69 16.10 -37.08
C GLY A 193 12.45 17.09 -36.18
N GLU A 194 11.79 17.96 -35.43
CA GLU A 194 12.40 18.94 -34.53
C GLU A 194 12.64 18.37 -33.11
N GLY A 195 11.75 17.52 -32.58
CA GLY A 195 11.88 16.99 -31.20
C GLY A 195 12.94 15.90 -31.01
N ALA A 196 13.33 15.20 -32.08
CA ALA A 196 14.31 14.10 -31.99
C ALA A 196 15.74 14.59 -31.73
N ALA A 197 16.08 15.81 -32.18
CA ALA A 197 17.40 16.40 -31.96
C ALA A 197 17.57 16.85 -30.50
N GLU A 198 16.54 17.44 -29.91
CA GLU A 198 16.56 17.89 -28.51
C GLU A 198 16.58 16.70 -27.52
N LEU A 199 15.90 15.60 -27.87
CA LEU A 199 15.95 14.34 -27.11
C LEU A 199 17.34 13.67 -27.17
N LEU A 200 18.01 13.71 -28.33
CA LEU A 200 19.37 13.21 -28.48
C LEU A 200 20.37 14.01 -27.65
N VAL A 201 20.20 15.33 -27.57
CA VAL A 201 21.02 16.21 -26.71
C VAL A 201 20.75 15.95 -25.22
N GLY A 202 19.50 15.64 -24.84
CA GLY A 202 19.14 15.23 -23.48
C GLY A 202 19.71 13.86 -23.08
N MET A 203 19.68 12.88 -23.99
CA MET A 203 20.23 11.55 -23.76
C MET A 203 21.77 11.51 -23.85
N GLU A 204 22.42 12.33 -24.68
CA GLU A 204 23.88 12.50 -24.68
C GLU A 204 24.37 13.07 -23.34
N ARG A 205 23.63 14.01 -22.75
CA ARG A 205 23.94 14.55 -21.41
C ARG A 205 23.68 13.54 -20.29
N ALA A 206 22.68 12.66 -20.41
CA ALA A 206 22.38 11.62 -19.44
C ALA A 206 23.30 10.37 -19.58
N GLY A 207 23.84 10.14 -20.78
CA GLY A 207 24.76 9.03 -21.08
C GLY A 207 26.23 9.35 -20.85
N GLN A 208 26.57 10.59 -20.47
CA GLN A 208 27.93 10.96 -20.10
C GLN A 208 28.18 10.44 -18.67
N PRO A 209 29.06 9.44 -18.47
CA PRO A 209 29.23 8.83 -17.16
C PRO A 209 29.78 9.88 -16.20
N ALA A 210 28.96 10.28 -15.23
CA ALA A 210 29.42 10.92 -14.02
C ALA A 210 30.28 9.91 -13.22
N GLN A 211 31.57 9.82 -13.55
CA GLN A 211 32.61 9.34 -12.64
C GLN A 211 33.35 10.58 -12.11
N PRO A 212 33.47 10.78 -10.77
CA PRO A 212 33.57 9.73 -9.76
C PRO A 212 32.70 9.97 -8.50
N ALA A 213 31.64 9.19 -8.33
CA ALA A 213 31.07 8.88 -7.00
C ALA A 213 31.02 7.36 -6.73
N ALA A 214 30.97 6.54 -7.79
CA ALA A 214 31.00 5.08 -7.70
C ALA A 214 32.37 4.51 -7.24
N ALA A 215 33.48 5.25 -7.44
CA ALA A 215 34.80 4.82 -6.97
C ALA A 215 34.94 4.87 -5.43
N ALA A 216 34.16 5.72 -4.75
CA ALA A 216 34.17 5.82 -3.29
C ALA A 216 33.28 4.75 -2.60
N VAL A 217 32.24 4.27 -3.28
CA VAL A 217 31.34 3.22 -2.75
C VAL A 217 31.91 1.82 -2.98
N ALA A 218 32.66 1.62 -4.08
CA ALA A 218 33.33 0.36 -4.38
C ALA A 218 34.53 0.09 -3.45
N SER A 219 35.25 1.12 -3.01
CA SER A 219 36.34 0.98 -2.02
C SER A 219 35.82 0.72 -0.60
N ALA A 220 34.71 1.34 -0.18
CA ALA A 220 34.10 1.11 1.13
C ALA A 220 33.49 -0.32 1.29
N SER A 221 32.98 -0.88 0.20
CA SER A 221 32.40 -2.23 0.19
C SER A 221 33.47 -3.34 0.16
N ALA A 222 34.66 -3.07 -0.40
CA ALA A 222 35.80 -3.99 -0.41
C ALA A 222 36.49 -4.10 0.96
N GLU A 223 36.52 -3.03 1.77
CA GLU A 223 37.01 -3.07 3.16
C GLU A 223 36.08 -3.84 4.09
N THR A 224 34.76 -3.69 3.92
CA THR A 224 33.76 -4.40 4.74
C THR A 224 33.77 -5.92 4.46
N ALA A 225 34.02 -6.34 3.21
CA ALA A 225 34.12 -7.75 2.84
C ALA A 225 35.42 -8.43 3.34
N ARG A 226 36.53 -7.68 3.53
CA ARG A 226 37.78 -8.22 4.11
C ARG A 226 37.69 -8.42 5.62
N GLY A 227 36.89 -7.63 6.34
CA GLY A 227 36.66 -7.80 7.77
C GLY A 227 35.83 -9.04 8.13
N ALA A 228 34.93 -9.46 7.25
CA ALA A 228 34.01 -10.58 7.50
C ALA A 228 34.65 -11.98 7.32
N ARG A 229 35.81 -12.08 6.66
CA ARG A 229 36.48 -13.38 6.40
C ARG A 229 37.39 -13.88 7.54
N ARG A 230 37.48 -13.16 8.67
CA ARG A 230 38.39 -13.51 9.78
C ARG A 230 37.70 -14.08 11.03
N ARG A 231 36.42 -14.44 10.94
CA ARG A 231 35.69 -15.15 12.01
C ARG A 231 35.12 -16.46 11.46
N GLU A 232 35.99 -17.45 11.34
CA GLU A 232 35.59 -18.86 11.32
C GLU A 232 35.16 -19.25 12.75
N PRO A 233 33.91 -19.68 12.98
CA PRO A 233 33.54 -20.33 14.23
C PRO A 233 34.03 -21.79 14.20
N ALA A 234 34.78 -22.15 15.24
CA ALA A 234 35.22 -23.51 15.50
C ALA A 234 34.02 -24.48 15.52
N ALA A 235 34.20 -25.60 14.82
CA ALA A 235 33.25 -26.70 14.74
C ALA A 235 32.92 -27.27 16.13
N ALA A 236 31.63 -27.33 16.46
CA ALA A 236 31.10 -28.06 17.60
C ALA A 236 30.61 -29.45 17.16
N PRO A 237 30.80 -30.50 17.98
CA PRO A 237 30.60 -31.89 17.57
C PRO A 237 29.12 -32.29 17.49
N ALA A 238 28.84 -33.15 16.51
CA ALA A 238 27.56 -33.78 16.25
C ALA A 238 27.19 -34.82 17.32
N GLY A 239 25.92 -34.82 17.75
CA GLY A 239 25.30 -36.01 18.32
C GLY A 239 24.39 -35.77 19.53
N ALA A 240 23.12 -35.44 19.30
CA ALA A 240 22.04 -35.79 20.23
C ALA A 240 20.68 -35.86 19.50
N PRO A 241 19.94 -36.97 19.59
CA PRO A 241 18.64 -37.12 18.93
C PRO A 241 17.55 -36.29 19.63
N ALA A 242 16.81 -35.52 18.84
CA ALA A 242 15.71 -34.67 19.28
C ALA A 242 14.54 -35.50 19.84
N ARG A 243 14.29 -35.37 21.14
CA ARG A 243 13.06 -35.84 21.81
C ARG A 243 11.85 -35.04 21.30
N ARG A 244 10.89 -35.73 20.70
CA ARG A 244 9.56 -35.18 20.36
C ARG A 244 8.79 -34.80 21.65
N PRO A 245 8.18 -33.61 21.74
CA PRO A 245 7.30 -33.28 22.84
C PRO A 245 5.98 -34.05 22.70
N ARG A 246 5.67 -34.88 23.70
CA ARG A 246 4.34 -35.49 23.89
C ARG A 246 3.36 -34.39 24.28
N LEU A 247 2.42 -34.06 23.40
CA LEU A 247 1.24 -33.28 23.74
C LEU A 247 0.36 -34.12 24.68
N ARG A 248 0.26 -33.67 25.92
CA ARG A 248 -0.58 -34.25 26.97
C ARG A 248 -1.97 -33.63 26.82
N MET A 249 -2.93 -34.37 26.28
CA MET A 249 -4.35 -33.99 26.37
C MET A 249 -4.79 -34.11 27.82
N GLY A 250 -5.26 -33.00 28.40
CA GLY A 250 -5.99 -32.98 29.66
C GLY A 250 -7.50 -33.10 29.42
N PRO A 251 -8.27 -33.61 30.40
CA PRO A 251 -9.68 -33.93 30.23
C PRO A 251 -10.55 -32.67 30.16
N LEU A 252 -11.49 -32.70 29.23
CA LEU A 252 -12.66 -31.83 29.18
C LEU A 252 -13.54 -32.10 30.40
N TRP A 253 -13.73 -31.08 31.23
CA TRP A 253 -14.91 -30.87 32.06
C TRP A 253 -15.40 -29.45 31.79
#